data_AF-A0A944K7Q8-F1
#
_entry.id   AF-A0A944K7Q8-F1
#
_cell.length_a   1.000
_cell.length_b   1.000
_cell.length_c   1.000
_cell.angle_alpha   90.00
_cell.angle_beta   90.00
_cell.angle_gamma   90.00
#
_symmetry.space_group_name_H-M   'P 1'
#
loop_
_entity.id
_entity.type
_entity.pdbx_description
1 polymer ?
#
loop_
_entity_poly.entity_id
_entity_poly.type
_entity_poly.pdbx_seq_one_letter_code
_entity_poly.pdbx_strand_id
1 'polypeptide(L)'
;MSAQPEHGWGAMPVPEIRTVDDLRRALDRYGFPGDREKFEAELSAAIGESPTNDFEGAAAVVRAYRHRVRIRNSSDIMAALEDARSEGSGQ
;
A
#
# COMPACT_ATOMS: atom_id res chain seq x y z
N MET A 1 24.73 7.75 30.06
CA MET A 1 24.59 7.86 28.59
C MET A 1 23.24 7.26 28.25
N SER A 2 22.25 8.11 27.93
CA SER A 2 20.91 7.64 27.58
C SER A 2 20.90 7.36 26.08
N ALA A 3 20.87 6.07 25.72
CA ALA A 3 20.67 5.65 24.34
C ALA A 3 19.29 6.14 23.89
N GLN A 4 19.27 6.89 22.79
CA GLN A 4 18.05 7.37 22.16
C GLN A 4 17.18 6.15 21.81
N PRO A 5 15.84 6.22 21.95
CA PRO A 5 14.99 5.15 21.47
C PRO A 5 15.25 5.03 19.98
N GLU A 6 15.85 3.90 19.62
CA GLU A 6 15.98 3.45 18.25
C GLU A 6 14.59 3.62 17.67
N HIS A 7 14.45 4.55 16.72
CA HIS A 7 13.25 4.63 15.90
C HIS A 7 13.30 3.37 15.04
N GLY A 8 13.00 2.24 15.67
CA GLY A 8 12.64 1.03 15.01
C GLY A 8 11.35 1.38 14.31
N TRP A 9 11.45 1.56 12.99
CA TRP A 9 10.38 1.21 12.09
C TRP A 9 10.19 -0.31 12.19
N GLY A 10 9.91 -0.78 13.41
CA GLY A 10 9.85 -2.17 13.79
C GLY A 10 8.64 -2.71 13.09
N ALA A 11 8.89 -3.48 12.03
CA ALA A 11 7.95 -4.33 11.32
C ALA A 11 6.49 -3.90 11.55
N MET A 12 6.09 -2.76 10.97
CA MET A 12 4.69 -2.36 11.02
C MET A 12 3.90 -3.53 10.45
N PRO A 13 2.98 -4.14 11.22
CA PRO A 13 2.29 -5.34 10.78
C PRO A 13 1.60 -5.03 9.46
N VAL A 14 1.87 -5.88 8.45
CA VAL A 14 1.29 -5.72 7.11
C VAL A 14 -0.22 -5.54 7.30
N PRO A 15 -0.81 -4.41 6.86
CA PRO A 15 -2.21 -4.17 7.10
C PRO A 15 -3.04 -5.27 6.43
N GLU A 16 -3.90 -5.93 7.21
CA GLU A 16 -4.86 -6.90 6.69
C GLU A 16 -5.98 -6.17 5.94
N ILE A 17 -5.75 -5.92 4.65
CA ILE A 17 -6.75 -5.26 3.81
C ILE A 17 -7.81 -6.29 3.40
N ARG A 18 -8.89 -6.35 4.20
CA ARG A 18 -10.05 -7.22 3.97
C ARG A 18 -11.23 -6.47 3.35
N THR A 19 -11.29 -5.14 3.53
CA THR A 19 -12.35 -4.29 2.99
C THR A 19 -11.79 -3.07 2.25
N VAL A 20 -12.67 -2.35 1.52
CA VAL A 20 -12.32 -1.06 0.89
C VAL A 20 -12.02 0.00 1.94
N ASP A 21 -12.67 -0.05 3.11
CA ASP A 21 -12.37 0.86 4.23
C ASP A 21 -10.97 0.63 4.79
N ASP A 22 -10.56 -0.62 4.95
CA ASP A 22 -9.19 -0.97 5.34
C ASP A 22 -8.17 -0.43 4.33
N LEU A 23 -8.49 -0.51 3.03
CA LEU A 23 -7.63 0.05 1.98
C LEU A 23 -7.52 1.57 2.10
N ARG A 24 -8.64 2.28 2.33
CA ARG A 24 -8.63 3.75 2.55
C ARG A 24 -7.76 4.14 3.73
N ARG A 25 -7.91 3.45 4.87
CA ARG A 25 -7.06 3.65 6.05
C ARG A 25 -5.60 3.36 5.79
N ALA A 26 -5.32 2.32 5.01
CA ALA A 26 -3.95 1.96 4.66
C ALA A 26 -3.31 2.97 3.68
N LEU A 27 -4.08 3.55 2.77
CA LEU A 27 -3.60 4.64 1.90
C LEU A 27 -3.36 5.94 2.69
N ASP A 28 -4.19 6.21 3.69
CA ASP A 28 -4.03 7.37 4.58
C ASP A 28 -2.78 7.26 5.47
N ARG A 29 -2.52 6.05 6.00
CA ARG A 29 -1.41 5.79 6.93
C ARG A 29 -0.08 5.48 6.23
N TYR A 30 -0.12 4.76 5.11
CA TYR A 30 1.07 4.21 4.44
C TYR A 30 1.21 4.65 2.97
N GLY A 31 0.17 5.25 2.39
CA GLY A 31 0.21 5.79 1.05
C GLY A 31 0.88 7.17 0.98
N PHE A 32 1.03 7.71 -0.22
CA PHE A 32 1.46 9.10 -0.37
C PHE A 32 0.28 10.05 -0.10
N PRO A 33 0.55 11.30 0.33
CA PRO A 33 -0.49 12.32 0.36
C PRO A 33 -1.16 12.43 -1.02
N GLY A 34 -2.48 12.24 -1.06
CA GLY A 34 -3.28 12.24 -2.29
C GLY A 34 -3.57 10.86 -2.89
N ASP A 35 -2.92 9.77 -2.47
CA ASP A 35 -3.24 8.41 -2.95
C ASP A 35 -4.70 8.03 -2.61
N ARG A 36 -5.19 8.46 -1.44
CA ARG A 36 -6.59 8.23 -1.02
C ARG A 36 -7.58 8.93 -1.96
N GLU A 37 -7.36 10.20 -2.27
CA GLU A 37 -8.24 10.97 -3.17
C GLU A 37 -8.20 10.42 -4.60
N LYS A 38 -7.01 10.03 -5.08
CA LYS A 38 -6.86 9.40 -6.38
C LYS A 38 -7.60 8.07 -6.45
N PHE A 39 -7.46 7.23 -5.43
CA PHE A 39 -8.18 5.97 -5.32
C PHE A 39 -9.70 6.18 -5.36
N GLU A 40 -10.22 7.14 -4.59
CA GLU A 40 -11.66 7.45 -4.56
C GLU A 40 -12.17 7.95 -5.92
N ALA A 41 -11.40 8.79 -6.60
CA ALA A 41 -11.75 9.29 -7.93
C ALA A 41 -11.77 8.16 -8.97
N GLU A 42 -10.76 7.28 -8.98
CA GLU A 42 -10.71 6.14 -9.88
C GLU A 42 -11.81 5.11 -9.59
N LEU A 43 -12.13 4.89 -8.31
CA LEU A 43 -13.22 4.00 -7.91
C LEU A 43 -14.58 4.57 -8.34
N SER A 44 -14.80 5.87 -8.14
CA SER A 44 -16.05 6.53 -8.56
C SER A 44 -16.20 6.54 -10.08
N ALA A 45 -15.13 6.76 -10.83
CA ALA A 45 -15.15 6.70 -12.29
C ALA A 45 -15.49 5.29 -12.77
N ALA A 46 -14.82 4.27 -12.22
CA ALA A 46 -15.08 2.87 -12.57
C ALA A 46 -16.52 2.44 -12.26
N ILE A 47 -17.11 2.90 -11.15
CA ILE A 47 -18.52 2.62 -10.83
C ILE A 47 -19.47 3.40 -11.77
N GLY A 48 -19.12 4.62 -12.16
CA GLY A 48 -19.93 5.46 -13.04
C GLY A 48 -19.92 5.04 -14.51
N GLU A 49 -18.83 4.43 -14.98
CA GLU A 49 -18.69 3.92 -16.34
C GLU A 49 -19.27 2.51 -16.53
N SER A 50 -19.42 1.74 -15.44
CA SER A 50 -19.94 0.38 -15.53
C SER A 50 -21.46 0.35 -15.77
N PRO A 51 -21.95 -0.57 -16.63
CA PRO A 51 -23.38 -0.82 -16.76
C PRO A 51 -23.96 -1.34 -15.44
N THR A 52 -25.27 -1.17 -15.24
CA THR A 52 -25.96 -1.58 -14.01
C THR A 52 -25.58 -3.02 -13.63
N ASN A 53 -25.06 -3.18 -12.41
CA ASN A 53 -24.60 -4.45 -11.82
C ASN A 53 -23.24 -5.00 -12.29
N ASP A 54 -22.48 -4.27 -13.08
CA ASP A 54 -21.09 -4.61 -13.40
C ASP A 54 -20.13 -3.87 -12.45
N PHE A 55 -19.29 -4.61 -11.72
CA PHE A 55 -18.35 -4.04 -10.74
C PHE A 55 -16.92 -4.51 -10.99
N GLU A 56 -16.63 -5.07 -12.17
CA GLU A 56 -15.32 -5.63 -12.47
C GLU A 56 -14.23 -4.54 -12.49
N GLY A 57 -14.54 -3.38 -13.07
CA GLY A 57 -13.65 -2.21 -13.09
C GLY A 57 -13.33 -1.73 -11.67
N ALA A 58 -14.35 -1.56 -10.83
CA ALA A 58 -14.19 -1.18 -9.43
C ALA A 58 -13.34 -2.20 -8.65
N ALA A 59 -13.57 -3.50 -8.87
CA ALA A 59 -12.78 -4.56 -8.25
C ALA A 59 -11.32 -4.60 -8.75
N ALA A 60 -11.07 -4.21 -10.01
CA ALA A 60 -9.71 -4.08 -10.54
C ALA A 60 -8.95 -2.93 -9.86
N VAL A 61 -9.58 -1.77 -9.68
CA VAL A 61 -9.00 -0.62 -8.95
C VAL A 61 -8.64 -1.02 -7.51
N VAL A 62 -9.57 -1.64 -6.78
CA VAL A 62 -9.33 -2.10 -5.41
C VAL A 62 -8.16 -3.09 -5.34
N ARG A 63 -8.09 -4.06 -6.26
CA ARG A 63 -6.98 -5.03 -6.31
C ARG A 63 -5.64 -4.38 -6.59
N ALA A 64 -5.58 -3.43 -7.53
CA ALA A 64 -4.34 -2.72 -7.86
C ALA A 64 -3.79 -1.94 -6.66
N TYR A 65 -4.65 -1.18 -5.98
CA TYR A 65 -4.24 -0.39 -4.81
C TYR A 65 -3.90 -1.26 -3.60
N ARG A 66 -4.65 -2.34 -3.35
CA ARG A 66 -4.31 -3.33 -2.32
C ARG A 66 -2.95 -3.96 -2.56
N HIS A 67 -2.64 -4.31 -3.81
CA HIS A 67 -1.35 -4.88 -4.17
C HIS A 67 -0.20 -3.88 -3.95
N ARG A 68 -0.41 -2.62 -4.33
CA ARG A 68 0.56 -1.53 -4.13
C ARG A 68 0.88 -1.28 -2.66
N VAL A 69 -0.15 -1.25 -1.80
CA VAL A 69 0.03 -1.12 -0.35
C VAL A 69 0.74 -2.34 0.23
N ARG A 70 0.40 -3.55 -0.22
CA ARG A 70 1.03 -4.79 0.25
C ARG A 70 2.50 -4.89 -0.11
N ILE A 71 2.89 -4.60 -1.36
CA ILE A 71 4.31 -4.60 -1.78
C ILE A 71 5.12 -3.64 -0.90
N ARG A 72 4.60 -2.43 -0.68
CA ARG A 72 5.32 -1.38 0.06
C ARG A 72 5.41 -1.64 1.56
N ASN A 73 4.45 -2.36 2.14
CA ASN A 73 4.43 -2.71 3.56
C ASN A 73 4.94 -4.13 3.83
N SER A 74 5.27 -4.92 2.80
CA SER A 74 5.83 -6.25 3.00
C SER A 74 7.27 -6.12 3.49
N SER A 75 7.50 -6.47 4.75
CA SER A 75 8.83 -6.53 5.35
C SER A 75 9.78 -7.44 4.57
N ASP A 76 9.26 -8.45 3.89
CA ASP A 76 10.02 -9.39 3.05
C ASP A 76 10.55 -8.73 1.77
N ILE A 77 9.75 -7.88 1.13
CA ILE A 77 10.14 -7.12 -0.07
C ILE A 77 11.09 -5.98 0.30
N MET A 78 10.85 -5.32 1.44
CA MET A 78 11.76 -4.30 1.98
C MET A 78 13.11 -4.90 2.36
N ALA A 79 13.11 -6.07 3.02
CA ALA A 79 14.34 -6.80 3.36
C ALA A 79 15.09 -7.26 2.10
N ALA A 80 14.41 -7.80 1.09
CA ALA A 80 15.02 -8.17 -0.19
C ALA A 80 15.57 -6.95 -0.97
N LEU A 81 14.94 -5.78 -0.85
CA LEU A 81 15.43 -4.54 -1.46
C LEU A 81 16.63 -3.97 -0.70
N GLU A 82 16.65 -4.07 0.63
CA GLU A 82 17.81 -3.70 1.46
C GLU A 82 19.00 -4.63 1.21
N ASP A 83 18.76 -5.94 1.09
CA ASP A 83 19.76 -6.95 0.71
C ASP A 83 20.36 -6.63 -0.66
N ALA A 84 19.52 -6.47 -1.70
CA ALA A 84 19.96 -6.10 -3.05
C ALA A 84 20.70 -4.74 -3.10
N ARG A 85 20.40 -3.81 -2.18
CA ARG A 85 21.10 -2.52 -2.05
C ARG A 85 22.45 -2.66 -1.34
N SER A 86 22.53 -3.55 -0.35
CA SER A 86 23.76 -3.81 0.41
C SER A 86 24.77 -4.61 -0.42
N GLU A 87 24.30 -5.49 -1.31
CA GLU A 87 25.13 -6.24 -2.25
C GLU A 87 25.75 -5.37 -3.36
N GLY A 88 25.18 -4.21 -3.68
CA GLY A 88 25.71 -3.27 -4.68
C GLY A 88 26.85 -2.35 -4.19
N SER A 89 27.22 -2.42 -2.90
CA SER A 89 28.24 -1.54 -2.29
C SER A 89 29.62 -2.18 -2.13
N GLY A 90 29.80 -3.39 -2.68
CA GLY A 90 31.06 -4.13 -2.59
C GLY A 90 31.41 -4.84 -3.89
N GLN A 91 31.85 -4.07 -4.90
CA GLN A 91 32.72 -4.55 -5.98
C GLN A 91 33.39 -3.38 -6.69
#